data_AF-A0A2X0NLK9-F1
#
_entry.id   AF-A0A2X0NLK9-F1
#
_cell.length_a   1.000
_cell.length_b   1.000
_cell.length_c   1.000
_cell.angle_alpha   90.00
_cell.angle_beta   90.00
_cell.angle_gamma   90.00
#
_symmetry.space_group_name_H-M   'P 1'
#
loop_
_entity.id
_entity.type
_entity.pdbx_description
1 polymer ?
#
loop_
_entity_poly.entity_id
_entity_poly.type
_entity_poly.pdbx_seq_one_letter_code
_entity_poly.pdbx_strand_id
1 'polypeptide(L)'
;YARDIKANGAMTVLLSQAMQPNLVQTLENNPAFIHGGPFANIAHGCNSVVATKTALKLADYVVTEAGFGADLGAEKFFDIKCRKAGLNPSAAVIVATVRALKMNGGVKREDLGTENVEAVKKGLANLGRHIENVKSFGVPAVVGINHFISDTDAEVAAVMEYAKAQGSEAFLCKHWAQGSKGIEAMARRVVEIADSDTSKFAPIYPDEQSLFQKIETIATKIYRASGVSAEKSIRDQLKAWEDMGFGHLPV
;
A
#
# COMPACT_ATOMS: atom_id res chain seq x y z
N TYR A 1 -17.26 -27.14 -3.73
CA TYR A 1 -17.60 -25.81 -3.19
C TYR A 1 -18.30 -25.93 -1.83
N ALA A 2 -18.24 -24.91 -0.97
CA ALA A 2 -18.92 -24.95 0.36
C ALA A 2 -20.45 -25.15 0.28
N ARG A 3 -21.08 -24.70 -0.82
CA ARG A 3 -22.51 -24.94 -1.09
C ARG A 3 -22.85 -26.43 -1.29
N ASP A 4 -21.91 -27.23 -1.80
CA ASP A 4 -22.13 -28.64 -2.08
C ASP A 4 -22.28 -29.46 -0.77
N ILE A 5 -21.76 -28.93 0.33
CA ILE A 5 -21.92 -29.45 1.70
C ILE A 5 -22.89 -28.62 2.55
N LYS A 6 -23.67 -27.71 1.94
CA LYS A 6 -24.67 -26.84 2.59
C LYS A 6 -24.14 -25.99 3.75
N ALA A 7 -22.84 -25.66 3.76
CA ALA A 7 -22.21 -24.93 4.87
C ALA A 7 -22.37 -23.40 4.80
N ASN A 8 -22.64 -22.84 3.61
CA ASN A 8 -22.61 -21.39 3.38
C ASN A 8 -23.61 -20.61 4.25
N GLY A 9 -24.84 -21.11 4.43
CA GLY A 9 -25.84 -20.44 5.27
C GLY A 9 -25.42 -20.36 6.74
N ALA A 10 -24.92 -21.48 7.29
CA ALA A 10 -24.44 -21.53 8.67
C ALA A 10 -23.23 -20.60 8.89
N MET A 11 -22.27 -20.59 7.95
CA MET A 11 -21.12 -19.67 8.01
C MET A 11 -21.57 -18.21 7.97
N THR A 12 -22.53 -17.85 7.11
CA THR A 12 -23.06 -16.48 7.04
C THR A 12 -23.71 -16.05 8.36
N VAL A 13 -24.50 -16.92 9.00
CA VAL A 13 -25.13 -16.61 10.30
C VAL A 13 -24.07 -16.34 11.37
N LEU A 14 -23.03 -17.18 11.44
CA LEU A 14 -21.92 -17.00 12.38
C LEU A 14 -21.16 -15.68 12.16
N LEU A 15 -21.08 -15.21 10.92
CA LEU A 15 -20.40 -13.95 10.57
C LEU A 15 -21.32 -12.73 10.60
N SER A 16 -22.63 -12.88 10.81
CA SER A 16 -23.61 -11.80 10.65
C SER A 16 -23.28 -10.53 11.43
N GLN A 17 -22.96 -10.66 12.72
CA GLN A 17 -22.53 -9.55 13.57
C GLN A 17 -21.08 -9.15 13.27
N ALA A 18 -20.21 -10.11 13.02
CA ALA A 18 -18.80 -9.89 12.72
C ALA A 18 -18.55 -9.14 11.40
N MET A 19 -19.57 -8.98 10.55
CA MET A 19 -19.49 -8.18 9.31
C MET A 19 -19.74 -6.68 9.54
N GLN A 20 -20.17 -6.27 10.74
CA GLN A 20 -20.40 -4.87 11.10
C GLN A 20 -19.06 -4.19 11.50
N PRO A 21 -18.67 -3.08 10.84
CA PRO A 21 -17.44 -2.36 11.19
C PRO A 21 -17.45 -1.84 12.65
N ASN A 22 -16.33 -2.03 13.37
CA ASN A 22 -16.20 -1.57 14.75
C ASN A 22 -15.73 -0.11 14.77
N LEU A 23 -16.58 0.80 15.25
CA LEU A 23 -16.23 2.20 15.46
C LEU A 23 -15.45 2.36 16.77
N VAL A 24 -14.29 2.99 16.67
CA VAL A 24 -13.45 3.43 17.79
C VAL A 24 -12.97 4.86 17.50
N GLN A 25 -12.01 5.37 18.28
CA GLN A 25 -11.46 6.70 18.09
C GLN A 25 -9.95 6.74 18.32
N THR A 26 -9.30 7.73 17.71
CA THR A 26 -7.90 8.10 17.99
C THR A 26 -7.79 8.79 19.37
N LEU A 27 -6.55 9.04 19.82
CA LEU A 27 -6.30 9.83 21.05
C LEU A 27 -6.85 11.26 20.99
N GLU A 28 -7.06 11.78 19.78
CA GLU A 28 -7.63 13.10 19.52
C GLU A 28 -9.10 13.01 19.07
N ASN A 29 -9.80 11.96 19.50
CA ASN A 29 -11.25 11.76 19.33
C ASN A 29 -11.76 11.64 17.88
N ASN A 30 -10.86 11.62 16.88
CA ASN A 30 -11.25 11.36 15.49
C ASN A 30 -11.79 9.92 15.32
N PRO A 31 -12.89 9.71 14.58
CA PRO A 31 -13.49 8.40 14.38
C PRO A 31 -12.57 7.49 13.57
N ALA A 32 -12.51 6.21 13.94
CA ALA A 32 -11.75 5.20 13.23
C ALA A 32 -12.51 3.87 13.17
N PHE A 33 -12.46 3.20 12.02
CA PHE A 33 -12.96 1.82 11.90
C PHE A 33 -11.81 0.82 12.00
N ILE A 34 -11.95 -0.18 12.88
CA ILE A 34 -11.06 -1.35 12.93
C ILE A 34 -11.87 -2.58 12.55
N HIS A 35 -11.58 -3.16 11.37
CA HIS A 35 -12.39 -4.27 10.86
C HIS A 35 -11.64 -5.13 9.82
N GLY A 36 -11.52 -6.41 10.11
CA GLY A 36 -10.73 -7.36 9.32
C GLY A 36 -9.22 -7.20 9.49
N GLY A 37 -8.46 -8.19 9.04
CA GLY A 37 -7.00 -8.20 9.13
C GLY A 37 -6.40 -9.45 8.50
N PRO A 38 -6.54 -9.65 7.17
CA PRO A 38 -5.93 -10.76 6.48
C PRO A 38 -4.41 -10.57 6.37
N PHE A 39 -3.68 -11.66 6.14
CA PHE A 39 -2.26 -11.56 5.77
C PHE A 39 -2.04 -10.78 4.47
N ALA A 40 -0.85 -10.23 4.30
CA ALA A 40 -0.43 -9.47 3.12
C ALA A 40 0.47 -10.27 2.14
N ASN A 41 0.76 -11.55 2.45
CA ASN A 41 1.48 -12.47 1.55
C ASN A 41 0.50 -13.35 0.76
N ILE A 42 -0.22 -14.25 1.44
CA ILE A 42 -1.21 -15.18 0.86
C ILE A 42 -2.60 -14.56 0.70
N ALA A 43 -2.76 -13.29 1.09
CA ALA A 43 -3.96 -12.48 0.89
C ALA A 43 -3.54 -11.01 0.67
N HIS A 44 -4.52 -10.11 0.60
CA HIS A 44 -4.34 -8.73 0.14
C HIS A 44 -3.99 -7.72 1.25
N GLY A 45 -3.91 -8.13 2.52
CA GLY A 45 -3.35 -7.29 3.59
C GLY A 45 -4.11 -6.00 3.93
N CYS A 46 -5.41 -5.90 3.61
CA CYS A 46 -6.19 -4.69 3.83
C CYS A 46 -7.30 -4.91 4.87
N ASN A 47 -7.75 -3.83 5.52
CA ASN A 47 -9.01 -3.84 6.25
C ASN A 47 -10.20 -4.07 5.30
N SER A 48 -11.35 -4.42 5.87
CA SER A 48 -12.53 -4.82 5.08
C SER A 48 -13.04 -3.74 4.10
N VAL A 49 -13.63 -4.19 2.99
CA VAL A 49 -14.34 -3.31 2.05
C VAL A 49 -15.54 -2.62 2.71
N VAL A 50 -16.26 -3.32 3.60
CA VAL A 50 -17.43 -2.75 4.29
C VAL A 50 -17.03 -1.53 5.11
N ALA A 51 -15.96 -1.62 5.91
CA ALA A 51 -15.47 -0.48 6.69
C ALA A 51 -15.04 0.69 5.80
N THR A 52 -14.26 0.44 4.74
CA THR A 52 -13.82 1.51 3.82
C THR A 52 -14.99 2.17 3.11
N LYS A 53 -15.97 1.39 2.58
CA LYS A 53 -17.14 1.96 1.91
C LYS A 53 -18.06 2.72 2.85
N THR A 54 -18.27 2.21 4.07
CA THR A 54 -19.04 2.93 5.09
C THR A 54 -18.37 4.25 5.44
N ALA A 55 -17.05 4.27 5.67
CA ALA A 55 -16.30 5.50 5.92
C ALA A 55 -16.44 6.52 4.79
N LEU A 56 -16.33 6.08 3.53
CA LEU A 56 -16.47 6.94 2.33
C LEU A 56 -17.87 7.53 2.16
N LYS A 57 -18.87 7.03 2.88
CA LYS A 57 -20.23 7.60 2.91
C LYS A 57 -20.47 8.52 4.10
N LEU A 58 -19.58 8.52 5.10
CA LEU A 58 -19.73 9.24 6.35
C LEU A 58 -18.74 10.40 6.52
N ALA A 59 -17.64 10.41 5.75
CA ALA A 59 -16.58 11.40 5.85
C ALA A 59 -16.14 11.88 4.45
N ASP A 60 -15.68 13.12 4.38
CA ASP A 60 -15.12 13.71 3.16
C ASP A 60 -13.77 13.06 2.79
N TYR A 61 -13.01 12.65 3.82
CA TYR A 61 -11.70 12.04 3.68
C TYR A 61 -11.60 10.73 4.45
N VAL A 62 -11.11 9.69 3.79
CA VAL A 62 -10.89 8.36 4.38
C VAL A 62 -9.45 7.94 4.19
N VAL A 63 -8.71 7.84 5.30
CA VAL A 63 -7.36 7.30 5.31
C VAL A 63 -7.43 5.80 5.64
N THR A 64 -6.71 5.00 4.86
CA THR A 64 -6.59 3.56 5.06
C THR A 64 -5.17 3.12 4.69
N GLU A 65 -4.82 1.88 5.01
CA GLU A 65 -3.48 1.32 4.80
C GLU A 65 -3.57 -0.12 4.29
N ALA A 66 -2.42 -0.63 3.84
CA ALA A 66 -2.21 -2.01 3.48
C ALA A 66 -0.90 -2.51 4.07
N GLY A 67 -0.86 -3.78 4.47
CA GLY A 67 0.32 -4.38 5.12
C GLY A 67 1.53 -4.54 4.18
N PHE A 68 2.73 -4.60 4.77
CA PHE A 68 4.03 -4.59 4.08
C PHE A 68 4.31 -3.29 3.30
N GLY A 69 5.26 -3.32 2.37
CA GLY A 69 5.62 -2.20 1.51
C GLY A 69 4.65 -2.01 0.34
N ALA A 70 4.85 -0.94 -0.43
CA ALA A 70 4.00 -0.63 -1.58
C ALA A 70 4.13 -1.65 -2.74
N ASP A 71 5.17 -2.47 -2.73
CA ASP A 71 5.38 -3.59 -3.64
C ASP A 71 4.39 -4.75 -3.39
N LEU A 72 3.91 -4.93 -2.16
CA LEU A 72 2.93 -5.97 -1.82
C LEU A 72 1.59 -5.40 -1.40
N GLY A 73 1.56 -4.55 -0.37
CA GLY A 73 0.33 -4.04 0.20
C GLY A 73 -0.40 -3.11 -0.74
N ALA A 74 0.29 -2.09 -1.26
CA ALA A 74 -0.33 -1.11 -2.15
C ALA A 74 -0.73 -1.75 -3.49
N GLU A 75 0.13 -2.60 -4.08
CA GLU A 75 -0.20 -3.39 -5.27
C GLU A 75 -1.49 -4.18 -5.07
N LYS A 76 -1.61 -4.97 -4.00
CA LYS A 76 -2.84 -5.74 -3.72
C LYS A 76 -4.03 -4.87 -3.35
N PHE A 77 -3.81 -3.73 -2.69
CA PHE A 77 -4.87 -2.77 -2.43
C PHE A 77 -5.45 -2.25 -3.75
N PHE A 78 -4.60 -1.92 -4.72
CA PHE A 78 -4.98 -1.42 -6.04
C PHE A 78 -5.56 -2.52 -6.94
N ASP A 79 -4.82 -3.60 -7.17
CA ASP A 79 -5.18 -4.66 -8.10
C ASP A 79 -6.26 -5.61 -7.58
N ILE A 80 -6.44 -5.75 -6.26
CA ILE A 80 -7.47 -6.63 -5.69
C ILE A 80 -8.59 -5.82 -5.06
N LYS A 81 -8.29 -5.03 -4.00
CA LYS A 81 -9.35 -4.38 -3.20
C LYS A 81 -10.08 -3.30 -4.01
N CYS A 82 -9.37 -2.35 -4.61
CA CYS A 82 -9.96 -1.28 -5.41
C CYS A 82 -10.70 -1.84 -6.62
N ARG A 83 -10.07 -2.78 -7.35
CA ARG A 83 -10.68 -3.47 -8.49
C ARG A 83 -12.02 -4.13 -8.13
N LYS A 84 -12.06 -4.96 -7.07
CA LYS A 84 -13.28 -5.69 -6.69
C LYS A 84 -14.32 -4.82 -6.00
N ALA A 85 -13.91 -3.73 -5.33
CA ALA A 85 -14.82 -2.85 -4.61
C ALA A 85 -15.27 -1.63 -5.42
N GLY A 86 -14.68 -1.35 -6.58
CA GLY A 86 -14.95 -0.14 -7.36
C GLY A 86 -14.49 1.13 -6.63
N LEU A 87 -13.30 1.09 -6.01
CA LEU A 87 -12.71 2.22 -5.29
C LEU A 87 -11.67 2.91 -6.17
N ASN A 88 -11.61 4.24 -6.12
CA ASN A 88 -10.64 5.06 -6.84
C ASN A 88 -9.82 5.88 -5.83
N PRO A 89 -8.56 5.51 -5.54
CA PRO A 89 -7.71 6.25 -4.61
C PRO A 89 -7.34 7.62 -5.16
N SER A 90 -7.56 8.68 -4.38
CA SER A 90 -7.25 10.06 -4.80
C SER A 90 -5.78 10.45 -4.58
N ALA A 91 -5.14 9.88 -3.56
CA ALA A 91 -3.75 10.12 -3.22
C ALA A 91 -3.17 8.92 -2.45
N ALA A 92 -1.85 8.80 -2.44
CA ALA A 92 -1.11 7.82 -1.65
C ALA A 92 0.02 8.49 -0.86
N VAL A 93 0.24 8.00 0.36
CA VAL A 93 1.38 8.40 1.22
C VAL A 93 2.32 7.21 1.34
N ILE A 94 3.58 7.39 0.95
CA ILE A 94 4.63 6.40 1.13
C ILE A 94 5.44 6.79 2.38
N VAL A 95 5.39 5.96 3.41
CA VAL A 95 6.10 6.24 4.66
C VAL A 95 7.52 5.70 4.60
N ALA A 96 8.49 6.51 5.04
CA ALA A 96 9.90 6.15 5.14
C ALA A 96 10.51 6.66 6.46
N THR A 97 11.65 6.10 6.85
CA THR A 97 12.49 6.62 7.93
C THR A 97 13.95 6.68 7.47
N VAL A 98 14.71 7.65 7.98
CA VAL A 98 16.16 7.76 7.70
C VAL A 98 16.87 6.46 8.05
N ARG A 99 16.53 5.86 9.19
CA ARG A 99 17.09 4.57 9.64
C ARG A 99 16.80 3.42 8.66
N ALA A 100 15.58 3.28 8.16
CA ALA A 100 15.26 2.24 7.17
C ALA A 100 16.00 2.46 5.85
N LEU A 101 16.17 3.71 5.42
CA LEU A 101 16.95 4.04 4.22
C LEU A 101 18.43 3.72 4.43
N LYS A 102 19.02 4.01 5.60
CA LYS A 102 20.38 3.57 5.93
C LYS A 102 20.54 2.04 5.87
N MET A 103 19.54 1.28 6.35
CA MET A 103 19.56 -0.19 6.22
C MET A 103 19.55 -0.64 4.75
N ASN A 104 18.69 -0.05 3.92
CA ASN A 104 18.70 -0.30 2.48
C ASN A 104 20.01 0.12 1.80
N GLY A 105 20.72 1.11 2.38
CA GLY A 105 22.07 1.52 1.99
C GLY A 105 23.21 0.64 2.50
N GLY A 106 22.90 -0.44 3.25
CA GLY A 106 23.86 -1.42 3.74
C GLY A 106 24.32 -1.24 5.18
N VAL A 107 23.74 -0.30 5.94
CA VAL A 107 24.07 -0.12 7.37
C VAL A 107 23.37 -1.19 8.21
N LYS A 108 24.12 -1.83 9.11
CA LYS A 108 23.55 -2.83 10.03
C LYS A 108 22.63 -2.19 11.05
N ARG A 109 21.72 -2.98 11.61
CA ARG A 109 20.69 -2.50 12.54
C ARG A 109 21.29 -1.84 13.79
N GLU A 110 22.41 -2.37 14.30
CA GLU A 110 23.11 -1.81 15.46
C GLU A 110 23.74 -0.42 15.21
N ASP A 111 24.06 -0.08 13.96
CA ASP A 111 24.85 1.11 13.61
C ASP A 111 23.99 2.31 13.12
N LEU A 112 22.67 2.24 13.28
CA LEU A 112 21.73 3.22 12.70
C LEU A 112 21.68 4.57 13.43
N GLY A 113 22.30 4.69 14.61
CA GLY A 113 22.26 5.89 15.43
C GLY A 113 23.21 7.00 14.97
N THR A 114 24.25 6.66 14.20
CA THR A 114 25.22 7.63 13.70
C THR A 114 24.76 8.21 12.37
N GLU A 115 24.98 9.51 12.16
CA GLU A 115 24.73 10.18 10.88
C GLU A 115 25.45 9.45 9.73
N ASN A 116 24.74 9.15 8.65
CA ASN A 116 25.33 8.62 7.43
C ASN A 116 24.48 8.98 6.20
N VAL A 117 24.65 10.22 5.71
CA VAL A 117 23.94 10.73 4.53
C VAL A 117 24.21 9.89 3.28
N GLU A 118 25.42 9.36 3.11
CA GLU A 118 25.76 8.54 1.94
C GLU A 118 25.04 7.18 1.95
N ALA A 119 24.87 6.56 3.12
CA ALA A 119 24.04 5.36 3.25
C ALA A 119 22.56 5.67 2.98
N VAL A 120 22.05 6.82 3.46
CA VAL A 120 20.69 7.26 3.11
C VAL A 120 20.55 7.36 1.59
N LYS A 121 21.44 8.09 0.91
CA LYS A 121 21.43 8.24 -0.55
C LYS A 121 21.45 6.90 -1.29
N LYS A 122 22.26 5.94 -0.85
CA LYS A 122 22.26 4.58 -1.42
C LYS A 122 20.93 3.86 -1.23
N GLY A 123 20.30 4.01 -0.07
CA GLY A 123 19.00 3.41 0.23
C GLY A 123 17.81 4.06 -0.47
N LEU A 124 17.95 5.31 -0.95
CA LEU A 124 16.88 6.04 -1.64
C LEU A 124 16.41 5.35 -2.93
N ALA A 125 17.20 4.46 -3.52
CA ALA A 125 16.77 3.62 -4.64
C ALA A 125 15.51 2.80 -4.30
N ASN A 126 15.37 2.32 -3.05
CA ASN A 126 14.17 1.62 -2.59
C ASN A 126 12.95 2.55 -2.56
N LEU A 127 13.09 3.74 -1.97
CA LEU A 127 12.01 4.74 -1.93
C LEU A 127 11.60 5.18 -3.35
N GLY A 128 12.58 5.44 -4.22
CA GLY A 128 12.32 5.80 -5.62
C GLY A 128 11.51 4.75 -6.34
N ARG A 129 11.83 3.46 -6.13
CA ARG A 129 11.05 2.36 -6.70
C ARG A 129 9.59 2.38 -6.24
N HIS A 130 9.33 2.59 -4.95
CA HIS A 130 7.96 2.65 -4.45
C HIS A 130 7.19 3.88 -4.97
N ILE A 131 7.85 5.04 -5.11
CA ILE A 131 7.26 6.24 -5.73
C ILE A 131 6.87 5.93 -7.18
N GLU A 132 7.77 5.37 -7.98
CA GLU A 132 7.49 4.97 -9.36
C GLU A 132 6.33 3.98 -9.45
N ASN A 133 6.32 2.96 -8.58
CA ASN A 133 5.30 1.91 -8.60
C ASN A 133 3.91 2.50 -8.32
N VAL A 134 3.76 3.33 -7.28
CA VAL A 134 2.47 3.99 -6.99
C VAL A 134 2.02 4.89 -8.15
N LYS A 135 2.95 5.66 -8.74
CA LYS A 135 2.65 6.47 -9.92
C LYS A 135 2.25 5.65 -11.14
N SER A 136 2.75 4.42 -11.28
CA SER A 136 2.38 3.53 -12.39
C SER A 136 0.90 3.10 -12.37
N PHE A 137 0.24 3.18 -11.20
CA PHE A 137 -1.20 3.02 -11.07
C PHE A 137 -1.99 4.30 -11.39
N GLY A 138 -1.32 5.41 -11.75
CA GLY A 138 -1.96 6.71 -11.97
C GLY A 138 -2.36 7.44 -10.69
N VAL A 139 -1.85 7.02 -9.52
CA VAL A 139 -2.16 7.63 -8.22
C VAL A 139 -1.06 8.63 -7.82
N PRO A 140 -1.40 9.89 -7.49
CA PRO A 140 -0.45 10.86 -6.96
C PRO A 140 0.15 10.39 -5.64
N ALA A 141 1.46 10.55 -5.47
CA ALA A 141 2.19 10.07 -4.28
C ALA A 141 2.97 11.19 -3.59
N VAL A 142 2.85 11.26 -2.27
CA VAL A 142 3.73 12.04 -1.37
C VAL A 142 4.48 11.11 -0.43
N VAL A 143 5.57 11.58 0.15
CA VAL A 143 6.42 10.83 1.08
C VAL A 143 6.27 11.40 2.50
N GLY A 144 5.97 10.55 3.46
CA GLY A 144 6.02 10.89 4.89
C GLY A 144 7.30 10.36 5.52
N ILE A 145 8.18 11.25 5.99
CA ILE A 145 9.41 10.89 6.69
C ILE A 145 9.11 10.87 8.19
N ASN A 146 8.94 9.68 8.77
CA ASN A 146 8.73 9.57 10.21
C ASN A 146 10.03 9.90 10.95
N HIS A 147 10.03 11.02 11.67
CA HIS A 147 11.19 11.55 12.37
C HIS A 147 11.58 10.67 13.56
N PHE A 148 12.87 10.35 13.67
CA PHE A 148 13.46 9.75 14.86
C PHE A 148 14.47 10.71 15.51
N ILE A 149 14.69 10.57 16.82
CA ILE A 149 15.53 11.51 17.61
C ILE A 149 17.00 11.58 17.15
N SER A 150 17.50 10.54 16.49
CA SER A 150 18.87 10.46 15.98
C SER A 150 19.00 10.93 14.53
N ASP A 151 17.88 11.24 13.87
CA ASP A 151 17.90 11.67 12.48
C ASP A 151 18.45 13.09 12.44
N THR A 152 19.40 13.32 11.55
CA THR A 152 20.00 14.64 11.35
C THR A 152 19.28 15.42 10.26
N ASP A 153 19.34 16.76 10.33
CA ASP A 153 18.75 17.62 9.30
C ASP A 153 19.35 17.33 7.91
N ALA A 154 20.64 16.96 7.84
CA ALA A 154 21.31 16.61 6.59
C ALA A 154 20.78 15.29 5.99
N GLU A 155 20.53 14.28 6.81
CA GLU A 155 19.92 13.02 6.35
C GLU A 155 18.48 13.24 5.88
N VAL A 156 17.69 14.03 6.62
CA VAL A 156 16.31 14.36 6.24
C VAL A 156 16.29 15.15 4.93
N ALA A 157 17.16 16.15 4.78
CA ALA A 157 17.27 16.96 3.57
C ALA A 157 17.57 16.09 2.34
N ALA A 158 18.47 15.11 2.45
CA ALA A 158 18.78 14.18 1.35
C ALA A 158 17.54 13.39 0.88
N VAL A 159 16.66 12.97 1.80
CA VAL A 159 15.40 12.29 1.44
C VAL A 159 14.45 13.25 0.74
N MET A 160 14.32 14.48 1.23
CA MET A 160 13.44 15.50 0.66
C MET A 160 13.86 15.91 -0.76
N GLU A 161 15.15 16.14 -0.96
CA GLU A 161 15.73 16.46 -2.27
C GLU A 161 15.51 15.33 -3.27
N TYR A 162 15.71 14.08 -2.84
CA TYR A 162 15.50 12.92 -3.70
C TYR A 162 14.02 12.74 -4.08
N ALA A 163 13.10 12.85 -3.12
CA ALA A 163 11.67 12.76 -3.42
C ALA A 163 11.24 13.81 -4.46
N LYS A 164 11.76 15.06 -4.31
CA LYS A 164 11.55 16.14 -5.28
C LYS A 164 12.09 15.79 -6.67
N ALA A 165 13.30 15.23 -6.75
CA ALA A 165 13.89 14.78 -8.01
C ALA A 165 13.07 13.66 -8.69
N GLN A 166 12.36 12.84 -7.91
CA GLN A 166 11.41 11.82 -8.41
C GLN A 166 10.03 12.41 -8.76
N GLY A 167 9.85 13.73 -8.70
CA GLY A 167 8.58 14.41 -8.95
C GLY A 167 7.53 14.13 -7.87
N SER A 168 7.94 13.88 -6.63
CA SER A 168 7.10 13.73 -5.45
C SER A 168 7.49 14.78 -4.40
N GLU A 169 6.72 14.89 -3.32
CA GLU A 169 6.99 15.81 -2.23
C GLU A 169 7.18 15.01 -0.96
N ALA A 170 8.17 15.37 -0.14
CA ALA A 170 8.40 14.71 1.14
C ALA A 170 8.16 15.67 2.32
N PHE A 171 7.61 15.14 3.39
CA PHE A 171 7.26 15.90 4.59
C PHE A 171 7.87 15.22 5.81
N LEU A 172 8.54 15.99 6.67
CA LEU A 172 8.98 15.49 7.97
C LEU A 172 7.78 15.37 8.91
N CYS A 173 7.53 14.16 9.39
CA CYS A 173 6.37 13.83 10.21
C CYS A 173 6.81 13.59 11.67
N LYS A 174 6.29 14.41 12.59
CA LYS A 174 6.56 14.35 14.04
C LYS A 174 5.34 13.95 14.88
N HIS A 175 4.31 13.36 14.25
CA HIS A 175 3.04 13.05 14.90
C HIS A 175 3.14 12.07 16.06
N TRP A 176 4.15 11.18 16.07
CA TRP A 176 4.41 10.33 17.22
C TRP A 176 4.72 11.14 18.49
N ALA A 177 5.46 12.25 18.37
CA ALA A 177 5.83 13.11 19.49
C ALA A 177 4.86 14.28 19.71
N GLN A 178 4.14 14.71 18.67
CA GLN A 178 3.41 15.99 18.66
C GLN A 178 1.92 15.86 18.29
N GLY A 179 1.40 14.64 18.13
CA GLY A 179 0.02 14.41 17.67
C GLY A 179 -0.23 14.97 16.26
N SER A 180 -1.47 15.32 15.96
CA SER A 180 -1.88 15.83 14.64
C SER A 180 -1.07 17.05 14.17
N LYS A 181 -0.67 17.94 15.09
CA LYS A 181 0.17 19.12 14.79
C LYS A 181 1.46 18.74 14.07
N GLY A 182 2.03 17.57 14.38
CA GLY A 182 3.28 17.09 13.79
C GLY A 182 3.17 16.57 12.36
N ILE A 183 1.99 16.58 11.73
CA ILE A 183 1.77 16.10 10.36
C ILE A 183 0.88 17.00 9.51
N GLU A 184 0.48 18.16 10.04
CA GLU A 184 -0.51 19.06 9.42
C GLU A 184 -0.12 19.48 8.00
N ALA A 185 1.15 19.80 7.76
CA ALA A 185 1.63 20.20 6.43
C ALA A 185 1.41 19.12 5.36
N MET A 186 1.70 17.86 5.70
CA MET A 186 1.46 16.73 4.79
C MET A 186 -0.04 16.51 4.60
N ALA A 187 -0.83 16.60 5.68
CA ALA A 187 -2.28 16.42 5.61
C ALA A 187 -2.93 17.44 4.68
N ARG A 188 -2.54 18.73 4.78
CA ARG A 188 -3.00 19.80 3.87
C ARG A 188 -2.64 19.48 2.42
N ARG A 189 -1.42 19.02 2.17
CA ARG A 189 -1.00 18.66 0.82
C ARG A 189 -1.78 17.48 0.25
N VAL A 190 -2.05 16.46 1.07
CA VAL A 190 -2.85 15.30 0.65
C VAL A 190 -4.29 15.70 0.31
N VAL A 191 -4.89 16.61 1.09
CA VAL A 191 -6.21 17.22 0.82
C VAL A 191 -6.20 17.93 -0.54
N GLU A 192 -5.23 18.82 -0.79
CA GLU A 192 -5.11 19.53 -2.08
C GLU A 192 -5.00 18.57 -3.27
N ILE A 193 -4.20 17.51 -3.13
CA ILE A 193 -4.05 16.50 -4.18
C ILE A 193 -5.37 15.76 -4.40
N ALA A 194 -6.04 15.35 -3.33
CA ALA A 194 -7.29 14.61 -3.43
C ALA A 194 -8.42 15.44 -4.08
N ASP A 195 -8.52 16.73 -3.73
CA ASP A 195 -9.50 17.67 -4.30
C ASP A 195 -9.17 18.11 -5.74
N SER A 196 -7.93 17.91 -6.20
CA SER A 196 -7.53 18.28 -7.56
C SER A 196 -8.04 17.35 -8.67
N ASP A 197 -8.61 16.19 -8.32
CA ASP A 197 -9.08 15.14 -9.25
C ASP A 197 -8.02 14.72 -10.30
N THR A 198 -6.75 14.80 -9.90
CA THR A 198 -5.60 14.46 -10.76
C THR A 198 -5.32 12.95 -10.82
N SER A 199 -5.84 12.17 -9.87
CA SER A 199 -5.72 10.71 -9.91
C SER A 199 -6.38 10.15 -11.16
N LYS A 200 -5.64 9.30 -11.88
CA LYS A 200 -6.11 8.52 -13.04
C LYS A 200 -5.93 7.05 -12.74
N PHE A 201 -6.40 6.65 -11.57
CA PHE A 201 -6.24 5.31 -11.03
C PHE A 201 -6.64 4.22 -12.05
N ALA A 202 -5.73 3.29 -12.30
CA ALA A 202 -5.97 2.10 -13.09
C ALA A 202 -5.14 0.91 -12.56
N PRO A 203 -5.71 -0.31 -12.50
CA PRO A 203 -4.94 -1.53 -12.26
C PRO A 203 -3.87 -1.76 -13.34
N ILE A 204 -2.74 -2.39 -12.99
CA ILE A 204 -1.57 -2.50 -13.91
C ILE A 204 -1.71 -3.60 -14.97
N TYR A 205 -2.75 -4.45 -14.84
CA TYR A 205 -3.12 -5.50 -15.78
C TYR A 205 -4.66 -5.64 -15.90
N PRO A 206 -5.19 -5.96 -17.08
CA PRO A 206 -6.62 -6.22 -17.29
C PRO A 206 -7.06 -7.59 -16.76
N ASP A 207 -8.37 -7.81 -16.61
CA ASP A 207 -8.91 -9.08 -16.10
C ASP A 207 -8.72 -10.24 -17.09
N GLU A 208 -8.65 -9.94 -18.39
CA GLU A 208 -8.54 -10.89 -19.50
C GLU A 208 -7.13 -11.49 -19.65
N GLN A 209 -6.13 -10.88 -19.02
CA GLN A 209 -4.75 -11.39 -19.05
C GLN A 209 -4.68 -12.76 -18.35
N SER A 210 -3.89 -13.70 -18.90
CA SER A 210 -3.74 -15.03 -18.30
C SER A 210 -3.13 -14.94 -16.89
N LEU A 211 -3.38 -15.92 -16.02
CA LEU A 211 -2.89 -15.89 -14.64
C LEU A 211 -1.36 -15.82 -14.60
N PHE A 212 -0.68 -16.57 -15.47
CA PHE A 212 0.78 -16.52 -15.56
C PHE A 212 1.28 -15.15 -16.05
N GLN A 213 0.60 -14.57 -17.04
CA GLN A 213 0.94 -13.24 -17.53
C GLN A 213 0.70 -12.16 -16.46
N LYS A 214 -0.34 -12.26 -15.63
CA LYS A 214 -0.58 -11.34 -14.51
C LYS A 214 0.58 -11.38 -13.49
N ILE A 215 1.04 -12.58 -13.12
CA ILE A 215 2.23 -12.78 -12.28
C ILE A 215 3.45 -12.10 -12.91
N GLU A 216 3.67 -12.29 -14.21
CA GLU A 216 4.79 -11.68 -14.93
C GLU A 216 4.68 -10.15 -15.00
N THR A 217 3.47 -9.59 -15.17
CA THR A 217 3.24 -8.14 -15.09
C THR A 217 3.64 -7.60 -13.73
N ILE A 218 3.20 -8.22 -12.63
CA ILE A 218 3.55 -7.76 -11.27
C ILE A 218 5.07 -7.84 -11.09
N ALA A 219 5.68 -8.97 -11.44
CA ALA A 219 7.12 -9.16 -11.26
C ALA A 219 7.97 -8.15 -12.04
N THR A 220 7.60 -7.86 -13.29
CA THR A 220 8.36 -6.95 -14.16
C THR A 220 8.03 -5.48 -13.89
N LYS A 221 6.77 -5.12 -13.65
CA LYS A 221 6.35 -3.73 -13.43
C LYS A 221 6.53 -3.25 -12.00
N ILE A 222 6.38 -4.10 -10.99
CA ILE A 222 6.47 -3.71 -9.58
C ILE A 222 7.84 -4.07 -9.01
N TYR A 223 8.26 -5.34 -9.15
CA TYR A 223 9.53 -5.81 -8.58
C TYR A 223 10.74 -5.54 -9.48
N ARG A 224 10.52 -5.22 -10.76
CA ARG A 224 11.56 -5.06 -11.79
C ARG A 224 12.42 -6.30 -11.99
N ALA A 225 11.80 -7.47 -11.82
CA ALA A 225 12.39 -8.72 -12.25
C ALA A 225 12.56 -8.70 -13.77
N SER A 226 13.57 -9.40 -14.28
CA SER A 226 13.78 -9.59 -15.73
C SER A 226 12.70 -10.49 -16.36
N GLY A 227 12.00 -11.28 -15.55
CA GLY A 227 10.92 -12.17 -15.96
C GLY A 227 10.55 -13.15 -14.84
N VAL A 228 9.70 -14.13 -15.18
CA VAL A 228 9.26 -15.17 -14.24
C VAL A 228 9.50 -16.55 -14.84
N SER A 229 10.14 -17.43 -14.08
CA SER A 229 10.28 -18.86 -14.38
C SER A 229 9.40 -19.68 -13.44
N ALA A 230 8.70 -20.67 -13.99
CA ALA A 230 7.92 -21.62 -13.21
C ALA A 230 8.01 -23.01 -13.82
N GLU A 231 8.00 -24.03 -12.96
CA GLU A 231 7.95 -25.43 -13.36
C GLU A 231 6.68 -25.74 -14.18
N LYS A 232 6.74 -26.81 -14.98
CA LYS A 232 5.61 -27.25 -15.79
C LYS A 232 4.35 -27.51 -14.95
N SER A 233 4.52 -28.11 -13.77
CA SER A 233 3.46 -28.37 -12.80
C SER A 233 2.66 -27.11 -12.43
N ILE A 234 3.35 -26.00 -12.18
CA ILE A 234 2.74 -24.71 -11.85
C ILE A 234 2.01 -24.12 -13.06
N ARG A 235 2.62 -24.18 -14.25
CA ARG A 235 1.99 -23.68 -15.49
C ARG A 235 0.72 -24.44 -15.83
N ASP A 236 0.76 -25.78 -15.70
CA ASP A 236 -0.39 -26.65 -15.92
C ASP A 236 -1.50 -26.36 -14.90
N GLN A 237 -1.14 -26.11 -13.63
CA GLN A 237 -2.10 -25.75 -12.58
C GLN A 237 -2.80 -24.40 -12.87
N LEU A 238 -2.06 -23.37 -13.26
CA LEU A 238 -2.63 -22.08 -13.64
C LEU A 238 -3.59 -22.22 -14.83
N LYS A 239 -3.18 -22.99 -15.86
CA LYS A 239 -4.02 -23.28 -17.02
C LYS A 239 -5.31 -24.02 -16.62
N ALA A 240 -5.21 -25.01 -15.75
CA ALA A 240 -6.37 -25.72 -15.24
C ALA A 240 -7.34 -24.80 -14.50
N TRP A 241 -6.84 -23.85 -13.69
CA TRP A 241 -7.69 -22.84 -13.05
C TRP A 241 -8.37 -21.91 -14.04
N GLU A 242 -7.68 -21.53 -15.12
CA GLU A 242 -8.28 -20.77 -16.22
C GLU A 242 -9.42 -21.56 -16.89
N ASP A 243 -9.21 -22.84 -17.19
CA ASP A 243 -10.23 -23.73 -17.78
C ASP A 243 -11.42 -23.96 -16.85
N MET A 244 -11.21 -23.88 -15.53
CA MET A 244 -12.28 -23.88 -14.52
C MET A 244 -13.03 -22.54 -14.41
N GLY A 245 -12.65 -21.53 -15.19
CA GLY A 245 -13.28 -20.21 -15.21
C GLY A 245 -12.68 -19.20 -14.23
N PHE A 246 -11.55 -19.50 -13.58
CA PHE A 246 -10.90 -18.60 -12.62
C PHE A 246 -9.87 -17.65 -13.25
N GLY A 247 -9.70 -17.69 -14.58
CA GLY A 247 -8.68 -16.89 -15.27
C GLY A 247 -8.84 -15.37 -15.12
N HIS A 248 -10.07 -14.90 -14.88
CA HIS A 248 -10.38 -13.48 -14.69
C HIS A 248 -10.12 -12.97 -13.26
N LEU A 249 -9.70 -13.83 -12.34
CA LEU A 249 -9.37 -13.40 -10.97
C LEU A 249 -8.06 -12.58 -10.96
N PRO A 250 -7.92 -11.62 -10.03
CA PRO A 250 -6.65 -10.97 -9.80
C PRO A 250 -5.65 -11.93 -9.14
N VAL A 251 -4.37 -11.62 -9.32
CA VAL A 251 -3.22 -12.29 -8.69
C VAL A 251 -2.71 -11.41 -7.57
#